data_AF-A0A510TYG1-F1
#
_entry.id   AF-A0A510TYG1-F1
#
_cell.length_a   1.000
_cell.length_b   1.000
_cell.length_c   1.000
_cell.angle_alpha   90.00
_cell.angle_beta   90.00
_cell.angle_gamma   90.00
#
_symmetry.space_group_name_H-M   'P 1'
#
loop_
_entity.id
_entity.type
_entity.pdbx_description
1 polymer ?
#
loop_
_entity_poly.entity_id
_entity_poly.type
_entity_poly.pdbx_seq_one_letter_code
_entity_poly.pdbx_strand_id
1 'polypeptide(L)'
;MMSSPVEQSPPRLLTPGIQEQTPAYFCRLLWHYIDALPMEGVAVSHELHFFIRQEACHCRLACVQDGPRYHHRWDMQLFSATDLLPTEIIVYTVGERQIMCLPEELPALQAHYGD
;
A
#
# COMPACT_ATOMS: atom_id res chain seq x y z
N MET A 1 -14.28 -35.04 2.96
CA MET A 1 -13.35 -34.20 2.20
C MET A 1 -13.20 -32.91 2.98
N MET A 2 -12.02 -32.66 3.57
CA MET A 2 -11.74 -31.43 4.29
C MET A 2 -11.39 -30.36 3.26
N SER A 3 -12.26 -29.36 3.10
CA SER A 3 -11.95 -28.15 2.34
C SER A 3 -10.92 -27.37 3.14
N SER A 4 -9.66 -27.36 2.71
CA SER A 4 -8.69 -26.37 3.17
C SER A 4 -9.30 -24.99 2.93
N PRO A 5 -9.35 -24.09 3.93
CA PRO A 5 -9.68 -22.70 3.64
C PRO A 5 -8.55 -22.21 2.73
N VAL A 6 -8.87 -21.96 1.47
CA VAL A 6 -8.01 -21.11 0.65
C VAL A 6 -8.09 -19.76 1.35
N GLU A 7 -7.03 -19.36 2.06
CA GLU A 7 -6.85 -17.97 2.48
C GLU A 7 -6.89 -17.13 1.20
N GLN A 8 -8.09 -16.68 0.86
CA GLN A 8 -8.29 -15.77 -0.26
C GLN A 8 -7.69 -14.45 0.21
N SER A 9 -6.57 -14.05 -0.40
CA SER A 9 -6.02 -12.72 -0.18
C SER A 9 -7.14 -11.69 -0.37
N PRO A 10 -7.20 -10.64 0.47
CA PRO A 10 -8.26 -9.65 0.38
C PRO A 10 -8.33 -9.09 -1.05
N PRO A 11 -9.51 -8.89 -1.64
CA PRO A 11 -9.64 -8.20 -2.93
C PRO A 11 -8.87 -6.87 -2.93
N ARG A 12 -7.86 -6.80 -3.81
CA ARG A 12 -6.96 -5.66 -3.98
C ARG A 12 -7.37 -4.80 -5.16
N LEU A 13 -7.50 -3.51 -4.91
CA LEU A 13 -7.84 -2.50 -5.91
C LEU A 13 -6.76 -1.44 -5.97
N LEU A 14 -6.58 -0.86 -7.15
CA LEU A 14 -5.79 0.34 -7.38
C LEU A 14 -6.74 1.42 -7.89
N THR A 15 -6.65 2.62 -7.36
CA THR A 15 -7.38 3.76 -7.91
C THR A 15 -6.81 4.21 -9.26
N PRO A 16 -7.58 4.99 -10.05
CA PRO A 16 -7.06 5.56 -11.30
C PRO A 16 -5.77 6.36 -11.10
N GLY A 17 -5.69 7.20 -10.05
CA GLY A 17 -4.48 7.99 -9.76
C GLY A 17 -3.24 7.12 -9.56
N ILE A 18 -3.37 6.00 -8.85
CA ILE A 18 -2.27 5.04 -8.67
C ILE A 18 -1.90 4.36 -9.98
N GLN A 19 -2.88 3.94 -10.79
CA GLN A 19 -2.62 3.28 -12.07
C GLN A 19 -1.89 4.18 -13.07
N GLU A 20 -2.14 5.49 -13.02
CA GLU A 20 -1.51 6.48 -13.89
C GLU A 20 -0.12 6.92 -13.41
N GLN A 21 0.05 7.09 -12.10
CA GLN A 21 1.26 7.69 -11.53
C GLN A 21 2.28 6.68 -11.00
N THR A 22 1.90 5.42 -10.83
CA THR A 22 2.75 4.41 -10.17
C THR A 22 3.03 3.22 -11.07
N PRO A 23 4.30 2.85 -11.31
CA PRO A 23 4.62 1.64 -12.05
C PRO A 23 4.03 0.39 -11.40
N ALA A 24 3.47 -0.51 -12.20
CA ALA A 24 2.80 -1.71 -11.69
C ALA A 24 3.71 -2.62 -10.83
N TYR A 25 5.03 -2.64 -11.08
CA TYR A 25 5.96 -3.39 -10.25
C TYR A 25 6.07 -2.82 -8.83
N PHE A 26 5.96 -1.50 -8.69
CA PHE A 26 6.05 -0.81 -7.42
C PHE A 26 4.79 -1.08 -6.58
N CYS A 27 3.60 -1.03 -7.20
CA CYS A 27 2.36 -1.44 -6.52
C CYS A 27 2.44 -2.89 -6.02
N ARG A 28 2.99 -3.81 -6.84
CA ARG A 28 3.21 -5.21 -6.42
C ARG A 28 4.19 -5.32 -5.25
N LEU A 29 5.26 -4.54 -5.24
CA LEU A 29 6.21 -4.50 -4.13
C LEU A 29 5.52 -4.08 -2.83
N LEU A 30 4.72 -3.02 -2.85
CA LEU A 30 3.98 -2.58 -1.67
C LEU A 30 2.99 -3.65 -1.19
N TRP A 31 2.31 -4.34 -2.10
CA TRP A 31 1.44 -5.46 -1.72
C TRP A 31 2.19 -6.61 -1.05
N HIS A 32 3.34 -7.01 -1.59
CA HIS A 32 4.17 -8.04 -0.96
C HIS A 32 4.69 -7.61 0.41
N TYR A 33 5.03 -6.33 0.57
CA TYR A 33 5.42 -5.78 1.86
C TYR A 33 4.29 -5.91 2.88
N ILE A 34 3.07 -5.53 2.49
CA ILE A 34 1.87 -5.61 3.35
C ILE A 34 1.56 -7.07 3.72
N ASP A 35 1.68 -8.00 2.78
CA ASP A 35 1.49 -9.44 3.02
C ASP A 35 2.47 -10.01 4.05
N ALA A 36 3.68 -9.46 4.13
CA ALA A 36 4.69 -9.90 5.08
C ALA A 36 4.45 -9.37 6.51
N LEU A 37 3.76 -8.23 6.66
CA LEU A 37 3.57 -7.59 7.97
C LEU A 37 2.95 -8.54 9.03
N PRO A 38 1.87 -9.29 8.74
CA PRO A 38 1.32 -10.23 9.73
C PRO A 38 2.29 -11.35 10.11
N MET A 39 3.13 -11.81 9.17
CA MET A 39 4.15 -12.82 9.44
C MET A 39 5.25 -12.30 10.39
N GLU A 40 5.45 -10.98 10.41
CA GLU A 40 6.36 -10.28 11.33
C GLU A 40 5.68 -9.86 12.64
N GLY A 41 4.42 -10.27 12.86
CA GLY A 41 3.64 -9.91 14.06
C GLY A 41 3.10 -8.48 14.04
N VAL A 42 3.07 -7.84 12.87
CA VAL A 42 2.52 -6.49 12.67
C VAL A 42 1.10 -6.61 12.12
N ALA A 43 0.10 -6.26 12.95
CA ALA A 43 -1.28 -6.18 12.47
C ALA A 43 -1.47 -4.92 11.64
N VAL A 44 -2.10 -5.07 10.46
CA VAL A 44 -2.32 -3.99 9.50
C VAL A 44 -3.55 -3.17 9.91
N SER A 45 -3.42 -1.85 9.94
CA SER A 45 -4.50 -0.91 10.25
C SER A 45 -5.50 -0.73 9.10
N HIS A 46 -6.59 -0.03 9.37
CA HIS A 46 -7.49 0.46 8.33
C HIS A 46 -6.83 1.42 7.34
N GLU A 47 -5.83 2.18 7.79
CA GLU A 47 -5.10 3.16 6.98
C GLU A 47 -3.59 2.99 7.18
N LEU A 48 -2.92 2.62 6.11
CA LEU A 48 -1.47 2.42 6.06
C LEU A 48 -0.85 3.40 5.08
N HIS A 49 0.08 4.23 5.54
CA HIS A 49 0.71 5.26 4.75
C HIS A 49 2.11 4.83 4.31
N PHE A 50 2.40 5.03 3.02
CA PHE A 50 3.73 4.90 2.45
C PHE A 50 4.22 6.27 2.00
N PHE A 51 5.13 6.86 2.76
CA PHE A 51 5.80 8.09 2.37
C PHE A 51 7.03 7.77 1.52
N ILE A 52 7.16 8.45 0.39
CA ILE A 52 8.17 8.19 -0.63
C ILE A 52 9.00 9.45 -0.83
N ARG A 53 10.32 9.32 -0.65
CA ARG A 53 11.28 10.35 -1.04
C ARG A 53 12.18 9.80 -2.13
N GLN A 54 12.12 10.41 -3.31
CA GLN A 54 12.86 9.95 -4.48
C GLN A 54 13.95 10.96 -4.86
N GLU A 55 15.17 10.46 -5.03
CA GLU A 55 16.34 11.17 -5.56
C GLU A 55 16.88 10.38 -6.76
N ALA A 56 16.53 10.81 -7.98
CA ALA A 56 16.74 10.06 -9.22
C ALA A 56 16.13 8.65 -9.14
N CYS A 57 16.95 7.58 -9.20
CA CYS A 57 16.48 6.20 -9.05
C CYS A 57 16.52 5.68 -7.61
N HIS A 58 17.04 6.46 -6.65
CA HIS A 58 17.07 6.06 -5.25
C HIS A 58 15.80 6.52 -4.55
N CYS A 59 15.13 5.60 -3.86
CA CYS A 59 13.92 5.88 -3.12
C CYS A 59 14.10 5.50 -1.66
N ARG A 60 13.73 6.41 -0.76
CA ARG A 60 13.54 6.13 0.65
C ARG A 60 12.05 6.02 0.93
N LEU A 61 11.66 4.91 1.53
CA LEU A 61 10.30 4.59 1.88
C LEU A 61 10.12 4.61 3.39
N ALA A 62 8.96 5.09 3.83
CA ALA A 62 8.51 4.96 5.22
C ALA A 62 7.08 4.42 5.23
N CYS A 63 6.87 3.25 5.81
CA CYS A 63 5.56 2.69 6.07
C CYS A 63 5.13 3.09 7.49
N VAL A 64 3.96 3.71 7.64
CA VAL A 64 3.45 4.28 8.90
C VAL A 64 1.97 3.95 9.07
N GLN A 65 1.59 3.54 10.27
CA GLN A 65 0.20 3.46 10.73
C GLN A 65 0.12 3.81 12.22
N ASP A 66 -1.00 4.40 12.64
CA ASP A 66 -1.19 4.86 14.03
C ASP A 66 -1.82 3.80 14.95
N GLY A 67 -2.63 2.88 14.41
CA GLY A 67 -3.37 1.88 15.20
C GLY A 67 -3.45 0.51 14.53
N PRO A 68 -2.64 -0.49 14.95
CA PRO A 68 -1.57 -0.39 15.94
C PRO A 68 -0.37 0.42 15.42
N ARG A 69 0.36 1.10 16.32
CA ARG A 69 1.48 1.96 15.91
C ARG A 69 2.59 1.13 15.27
N TYR A 70 2.90 1.45 14.01
CA TYR A 70 4.01 0.85 13.28
C TYR A 70 4.70 1.91 12.43
N HIS A 71 6.02 1.82 12.38
CA HIS A 71 6.85 2.70 11.57
C HIS A 71 8.11 1.98 11.16
N HIS A 72 8.28 1.78 9.85
CA HIS A 72 9.45 1.15 9.29
C HIS A 72 9.96 1.93 8.09
N ARG A 73 11.27 2.00 7.94
CA ARG A 73 11.94 2.76 6.88
C ARG A 73 12.96 1.88 6.18
N TRP A 74 13.00 1.96 4.86
CA TRP A 74 13.99 1.27 4.06
C TRP A 74 14.33 2.10 2.81
N ASP A 75 15.50 1.82 2.25
CA ASP A 75 15.95 2.41 0.99
C ASP A 75 15.87 1.33 -0.11
N MET A 76 15.53 1.74 -1.32
CA MET A 76 15.52 0.89 -2.51
C MET A 76 15.94 1.66 -3.75
N GLN A 77 16.19 0.93 -4.84
CA GLN A 77 16.47 1.51 -6.14
C GLN A 77 15.38 1.12 -7.13
N LEU A 78 14.87 2.09 -7.89
CA LEU A 78 13.92 1.86 -8.98
C LEU A 78 14.60 1.17 -10.15
N PHE A 79 13.84 0.36 -10.87
CA PHE A 79 14.35 -0.32 -12.06
C PHE A 79 14.63 0.65 -13.20
N SER A 80 13.82 1.71 -13.32
CA SER A 80 14.03 2.78 -14.28
C SER A 80 14.28 4.12 -13.57
N ALA A 81 15.28 4.86 -14.03
CA ALA A 81 15.53 6.23 -13.59
C ALA A 81 14.48 7.24 -14.11
N THR A 82 13.62 6.82 -15.05
CA THR A 82 12.53 7.65 -15.57
C THR A 82 11.22 7.46 -14.81
N ASP A 83 11.14 6.44 -13.96
CA ASP A 83 9.94 6.22 -13.14
C ASP A 83 9.85 7.37 -12.13
N LEU A 84 8.69 8.02 -12.09
CA LEU A 84 8.38 9.03 -11.09
C LEU A 84 7.33 8.44 -10.17
N LEU A 85 7.61 8.40 -8.86
CA LEU A 85 6.66 7.94 -7.87
C LEU A 85 5.93 9.12 -7.22
N PRO A 86 4.66 8.94 -6.80
CA PRO A 86 4.00 9.91 -5.93
C PRO A 86 4.75 10.04 -4.61
N THR A 87 4.59 11.16 -3.92
CA THR A 87 5.26 11.42 -2.63
C THR A 87 4.64 10.63 -1.47
N GLU A 88 3.40 10.19 -1.62
CA GLU A 88 2.67 9.41 -0.64
C GLU A 88 1.68 8.48 -1.35
N ILE A 89 1.55 7.27 -0.84
CA ILE A 89 0.54 6.29 -1.23
C ILE A 89 -0.13 5.80 0.04
N ILE A 90 -1.45 5.66 0.02
CA ILE A 90 -2.23 5.15 1.15
C ILE A 90 -2.83 3.80 0.74
N VAL A 91 -2.82 2.84 1.67
CA VAL A 91 -3.64 1.64 1.57
C VAL A 91 -4.77 1.75 2.58
N TYR A 92 -5.99 1.86 2.04
CA TYR A 92 -7.23 1.90 2.79
C TYR A 92 -7.86 0.50 2.81
N THR A 93 -8.11 -0.01 4.02
CA THR A 93 -8.73 -1.32 4.25
C THR A 93 -10.17 -1.12 4.73
N VAL A 94 -11.13 -1.60 3.94
CA VAL A 94 -12.57 -1.51 4.23
C VAL A 94 -13.27 -2.85 4.03
N GLY A 95 -13.81 -3.38 5.13
CA GLY A 95 -14.25 -4.78 5.19
C GLY A 95 -13.10 -5.71 4.79
N GLU A 96 -13.35 -6.56 3.80
CA GLU A 96 -12.35 -7.49 3.25
C GLU A 96 -11.52 -6.90 2.10
N ARG A 97 -11.68 -5.62 1.75
CA ARG A 97 -11.01 -4.99 0.60
C ARG A 97 -9.82 -4.17 1.04
N GLN A 98 -8.76 -4.19 0.22
CA GLN A 98 -7.63 -3.27 0.33
C GLN A 98 -7.53 -2.44 -0.95
N ILE A 99 -7.49 -1.13 -0.79
CA ILE A 99 -7.49 -0.16 -1.89
C ILE A 99 -6.23 0.68 -1.76
N MET A 100 -5.35 0.61 -2.75
CA MET A 100 -4.21 1.52 -2.86
C MET A 100 -4.66 2.78 -3.59
N CYS A 101 -4.47 3.93 -2.95
CA CYS A 101 -4.92 5.22 -3.44
C CYS A 101 -3.89 6.34 -3.17
N LEU A 102 -4.07 7.45 -3.87
CA LEU A 102 -3.38 8.70 -3.53
C LEU A 102 -4.11 9.40 -2.37
N PRO A 103 -3.41 10.26 -1.59
CA PRO A 103 -4.03 10.97 -0.46
C PRO A 103 -5.29 11.76 -0.82
N GLU A 104 -5.30 12.41 -1.99
CA GLU A 104 -6.44 13.19 -2.48
C GLU A 104 -7.68 12.34 -2.84
N GLU A 105 -7.50 11.04 -3.07
CA GLU A 105 -8.58 10.11 -3.40
C GLU A 105 -9.23 9.50 -2.14
N LEU A 106 -8.52 9.52 -1.01
CA LEU A 106 -8.96 8.90 0.24
C LEU A 106 -10.31 9.45 0.74
N PRO A 107 -10.58 10.78 0.78
CA PRO A 107 -11.87 11.29 1.27
C PRO A 107 -13.06 10.80 0.45
N ALA A 108 -12.90 10.64 -0.86
CA ALA A 108 -13.95 10.12 -1.73
C ALA A 108 -14.19 8.63 -1.49
N LEU A 109 -13.14 7.85 -1.25
CA LEU A 109 -13.24 6.43 -0.90
C LEU A 109 -13.89 6.23 0.46
N GLN A 110 -13.51 7.03 1.46
CA GLN A 110 -14.15 7.03 2.78
C GLN A 110 -15.63 7.42 2.69
N ALA A 111 -15.99 8.42 1.89
CA ALA A 111 -17.40 8.78 1.69
C ALA A 111 -18.21 7.69 0.94
N HIS A 112 -17.55 6.89 0.09
CA HIS A 112 -18.21 5.85 -0.68
C HIS A 112 -18.32 4.51 0.07
N TYR A 113 -17.35 4.18 0.91
CA TYR A 113 -17.24 2.89 1.59
C TYR A 113 -17.30 2.96 3.12
N GLY A 114 -17.10 4.13 3.71
CA GLY A 114 -17.12 4.37 5.16
C GLY A 114 -18.54 4.63 5.65
N ASP A 115 -19.30 3.56 5.81
CA ASP A 115 -20.48 3.48 6.68
C ASP A 115 -20.15 2.57 7.87
#